data_AF-A0A968P871-F1
#
_entry.id   AF-A0A968P871-F1
#
_cell.length_a   1.000
_cell.length_b   1.000
_cell.length_c   1.000
_cell.angle_alpha   90.00
_cell.angle_beta   90.00
_cell.angle_gamma   90.00
#
_symmetry.space_group_name_H-M   'P 1'
#
loop_
_entity.id
_entity.type
_entity.pdbx_description
1 polymer ?
#
loop_
_entity_poly.entity_id
_entity_poly.type
_entity_poly.pdbx_seq_one_letter_code
_entity_poly.pdbx_strand_id
1 'polypeptide(L)'
;MPASNPIDILLAHDHWATGQLLHACESLSHEQLHRPFEMGLGSLHDTLTHIIVGKRRWADLLAGRQQNSGASRPYPQRTVSELSAMHKQVAEDFASPGTGAALGSDHHCCA
;
A
#
# COMPACT_ATOMS: atom_id res chain seq x y z
N MET A 1 -9.10 9.97 23.41
CA MET A 1 -8.10 11.05 23.37
C MET A 1 -7.65 11.17 21.93
N PRO A 2 -7.61 12.37 21.31
CA PRO A 2 -6.91 12.51 20.05
C PRO A 2 -5.46 12.04 20.27
N ALA A 3 -4.91 11.29 19.31
CA ALA A 3 -3.55 10.80 19.45
C ALA A 3 -2.61 12.01 19.52
N SER A 4 -1.97 12.23 20.67
CA SER A 4 -0.96 13.27 20.84
C SER A 4 0.40 12.85 20.29
N ASN A 5 0.54 11.57 19.91
CA ASN A 5 1.70 11.06 19.21
C ASN A 5 1.62 11.45 17.71
N PRO A 6 2.59 12.21 17.18
CA PRO A 6 2.60 12.61 15.78
C PRO A 6 2.55 11.46 14.78
N ILE A 7 3.10 10.29 15.11
CA ILE A 7 3.10 9.13 14.22
C ILE A 7 1.68 8.59 14.04
N ASP A 8 0.93 8.46 15.13
CA ASP A 8 -0.45 7.99 15.09
C ASP A 8 -1.35 8.95 14.28
N ILE A 9 -1.11 10.27 14.40
CA ILE A 9 -1.80 11.29 13.60
C ILE A 9 -1.51 11.08 12.11
N LEU A 10 -0.23 10.90 11.73
CA LEU A 10 0.16 10.72 10.33
C LEU A 10 -0.40 9.44 9.73
N LEU A 11 -0.41 8.34 10.48
CA LEU A 11 -0.98 7.07 10.04
C LEU A 11 -2.50 7.17 9.87
N ALA A 12 -3.21 7.81 10.80
CA ALA A 12 -4.63 8.05 10.70
C ALA A 12 -4.98 8.96 9.50
N HIS A 13 -4.20 10.03 9.30
CA HIS A 13 -4.37 10.93 8.16
C HIS A 13 -4.11 10.22 6.83
N ASP A 14 -3.03 9.45 6.70
CA ASP A 14 -2.73 8.69 5.48
C ASP A 14 -3.84 7.69 5.13
N HIS A 15 -4.37 6.98 6.13
CA HIS A 15 -5.52 6.09 5.96
C HIS A 15 -6.73 6.86 5.42
N TRP A 16 -7.11 7.95 6.11
CA TRP A 16 -8.24 8.78 5.71
C TRP A 16 -8.05 9.38 4.31
N ALA A 17 -6.94 10.06 4.04
CA ALA A 17 -6.69 10.78 2.80
C ALA A 17 -6.68 9.84 1.59
N THR A 18 -6.00 8.70 1.69
CA THR A 18 -6.00 7.69 0.61
C THR A 18 -7.39 7.12 0.39
N GLY A 19 -8.17 6.91 1.48
CA GLY A 19 -9.56 6.48 1.40
C GLY A 19 -10.45 7.49 0.66
N GLN A 20 -10.26 8.79 0.89
CA GLN A 20 -11.00 9.84 0.17
C GLN A 20 -10.69 9.85 -1.32
N LEU A 21 -9.43 9.62 -1.72
CA LEU A 21 -9.05 9.52 -3.13
C LEU A 21 -9.69 8.30 -3.81
N LEU A 22 -9.71 7.15 -3.13
CA LEU A 22 -10.36 5.94 -3.61
C LEU A 22 -11.87 6.14 -3.75
N HIS A 23 -12.50 6.76 -2.75
CA HIS A 23 -13.93 7.08 -2.78
C HIS A 23 -14.29 7.98 -3.96
N ALA A 24 -13.49 9.02 -4.22
CA ALA A 24 -13.68 9.90 -5.38
C ALA A 24 -13.53 9.17 -6.73
N CYS A 25 -12.84 8.02 -6.75
CA CYS A 25 -12.67 7.20 -7.95
C CYS A 25 -13.80 6.16 -8.14
N GLU A 26 -14.68 5.93 -7.16
CA GLU A 26 -15.68 4.85 -7.22
C GLU A 26 -16.60 4.92 -8.44
N SER A 27 -16.89 6.12 -8.95
CA SER A 27 -17.75 6.31 -10.12
C SER A 27 -17.02 6.18 -11.46
N LEU A 28 -15.70 5.99 -11.47
CA LEU A 28 -14.91 5.89 -12.70
C LEU A 28 -15.08 4.52 -13.35
N SER A 29 -15.18 4.51 -14.67
CA SER A 29 -15.06 3.27 -15.44
C SER A 29 -13.63 2.73 -15.36
N HIS A 30 -13.47 1.46 -15.75
CA HIS A 30 -12.15 0.84 -15.85
C HIS A 30 -11.21 1.64 -16.77
N GLU A 31 -11.71 2.09 -17.92
CA GLU A 31 -10.96 2.88 -18.89
C GLU A 31 -10.57 4.25 -18.33
N GLN A 32 -11.46 4.90 -17.57
CA GLN A 32 -11.18 6.20 -16.96
C GLN A 32 -10.12 6.09 -15.86
N LEU A 33 -10.17 5.04 -15.04
CA LEU A 33 -9.18 4.77 -13.99
C LEU A 33 -7.78 4.51 -14.58
N HIS A 34 -7.70 3.86 -15.74
CA HIS A 34 -6.45 3.51 -16.41
C HIS A 34 -6.03 4.50 -17.51
N ARG A 35 -6.76 5.60 -17.68
CA ARG A 35 -6.47 6.61 -18.70
C ARG A 35 -5.04 7.14 -18.54
N PRO A 36 -4.26 7.24 -19.63
CA PRO A 36 -2.91 7.79 -19.59
C PRO A 36 -2.90 9.29 -19.31
N PHE A 37 -1.97 9.72 -18.47
CA PHE A 37 -1.61 11.13 -18.23
C PHE A 37 -0.10 11.30 -18.42
N GLU A 38 0.34 12.41 -19.02
CA GLU A 38 1.76 12.74 -19.22
C GLU A 38 2.40 13.33 -17.95
N MET A 39 2.08 12.76 -16.79
CA MET A 39 2.62 13.20 -15.51
C MET A 39 2.63 12.07 -14.48
N GLY A 40 3.51 12.21 -13.49
CA GLY A 40 3.61 11.31 -12.36
C GLY A 40 3.77 9.86 -12.82
N LEU A 41 2.83 9.02 -12.40
CA LEU A 41 2.85 7.59 -12.60
C LEU A 41 2.07 7.10 -13.82
N GLY A 42 1.50 8.00 -14.61
CA GLY A 42 0.89 7.69 -15.90
C GLY A 42 -0.61 7.39 -15.85
N SER A 43 -1.19 7.02 -14.70
CA SER A 43 -2.65 6.86 -14.54
C SER A 43 -3.08 7.00 -13.08
N LEU A 44 -4.38 7.15 -12.84
CA LEU A 44 -4.94 7.12 -11.48
C LEU A 44 -4.75 5.74 -10.85
N HIS A 45 -5.03 4.68 -11.60
CA HIS A 45 -4.75 3.29 -11.20
C HIS A 45 -3.31 3.13 -10.69
N ASP A 46 -2.33 3.56 -11.49
CA ASP A 46 -0.92 3.34 -11.19
C ASP A 46 -0.44 4.19 -10.02
N THR A 47 -1.00 5.39 -9.88
CA THR A 47 -0.73 6.28 -8.75
C THR A 47 -1.23 5.68 -7.44
N LEU A 48 -2.49 5.25 -7.40
CA LEU A 48 -3.09 4.63 -6.22
C LEU A 48 -2.44 3.29 -5.88
N THR A 49 -2.15 2.46 -6.88
CA THR A 49 -1.42 1.19 -6.70
C THR A 49 -0.05 1.44 -6.08
N HIS A 50 0.69 2.46 -6.54
CA HIS A 50 2.00 2.77 -6.00
C HIS A 50 1.95 3.18 -4.53
N ILE A 51 0.99 4.02 -4.14
CA ILE A 51 0.79 4.44 -2.75
C ILE A 51 0.54 3.21 -1.87
N ILE A 52 -0.38 2.34 -2.27
CA ILE A 52 -0.78 1.15 -1.49
C ILE A 52 0.36 0.13 -1.39
N VAL A 53 1.03 -0.17 -2.51
CA VAL A 53 2.15 -1.12 -2.55
C VAL A 53 3.36 -0.57 -1.79
N GLY A 54 3.62 0.73 -1.88
CA GLY A 54 4.67 1.40 -1.10
C GLY A 54 4.42 1.27 0.40
N LYS A 55 3.19 1.55 0.85
CA LYS A 55 2.78 1.36 2.25
C LYS A 55 2.98 -0.08 2.71
N ARG A 56 2.61 -1.07 1.89
CA ARG A 56 2.81 -2.50 2.21
C ARG A 56 4.29 -2.85 2.37
N ARG A 57 5.15 -2.38 1.47
CA ARG A 57 6.61 -2.61 1.56
C ARG A 57 7.19 -2.09 2.88
N TRP A 58 6.78 -0.90 3.30
CA TRP A 58 7.21 -0.33 4.57
C TRP A 58 6.64 -1.06 5.77
N ALA A 59 5.37 -1.45 5.74
CA ALA A 59 4.76 -2.27 6.79
C ALA A 59 5.48 -3.61 6.96
N ASP A 60 5.80 -4.29 5.85
CA ASP A 60 6.54 -5.55 5.88
C ASP A 60 7.98 -5.34 6.39
N LEU A 61 8.66 -4.27 5.97
CA LEU A 61 10.01 -3.95 6.42
C LEU A 61 10.07 -3.70 7.94
N LEU A 62 9.18 -2.82 8.45
CA LEU A 62 9.14 -2.47 9.87
C LEU A 62 8.76 -3.67 10.75
N ALA A 63 7.97 -4.59 10.21
CA ALA A 63 7.62 -5.84 10.86
C ALA A 63 8.71 -6.92 10.72
N GLY A 64 9.79 -6.71 9.97
CA GLY A 64 10.78 -7.75 9.70
C GLY A 64 10.27 -8.91 8.84
N ARG A 65 9.20 -8.69 8.05
CA ARG A 65 8.64 -9.66 7.11
C ARG A 65 9.35 -9.57 5.76
N GLN A 66 9.36 -10.68 5.03
CA GLN A 66 9.78 -10.67 3.63
C GLN A 66 8.85 -9.76 2.81
N GLN A 67 9.43 -8.84 2.03
CA GLN A 67 8.68 -7.89 1.22
C GLN A 67 8.04 -8.57 0.00
N ASN A 68 6.93 -9.25 0.20
CA ASN A 68 6.13 -9.84 -0.88
C ASN A 68 5.14 -8.83 -1.43
N SER A 69 5.66 -7.68 -1.89
CA SER A 69 4.81 -6.60 -2.40
C SER A 69 4.23 -6.87 -3.80
N GLY A 70 4.70 -7.94 -4.48
CA GLY A 70 4.06 -8.57 -5.65
C GLY A 70 3.84 -7.70 -6.89
N ALA A 71 4.14 -6.41 -6.84
CA ALA A 71 3.78 -5.45 -7.87
C ALA A 71 4.97 -4.51 -8.06
N SER A 72 5.83 -4.88 -9.00
CA SER A 72 6.69 -3.93 -9.69
C SER A 72 5.96 -3.47 -10.95
N ARG A 73 6.31 -2.31 -11.52
CA ARG A 73 5.74 -1.89 -12.79
C ARG A 73 6.10 -2.89 -13.91
N PRO A 74 5.19 -3.16 -14.87
CA PRO A 74 3.81 -2.68 -14.93
C PRO A 74 2.92 -3.32 -13.85
N TYR A 75 2.05 -2.52 -13.24
CA TYR A 75 1.15 -3.02 -12.20
C TYR A 75 0.03 -3.87 -12.80
N PRO A 76 -0.40 -4.97 -12.14
CA PRO A 76 -1.62 -5.67 -12.52
C PRO A 76 -2.80 -4.70 -12.48
N GLN A 77 -3.64 -4.71 -13.52
CA GLN A 77 -4.85 -3.90 -13.56
C GLN A 77 -5.81 -4.32 -12.45
N ARG A 78 -6.36 -3.34 -11.75
CA ARG A 78 -7.30 -3.52 -10.65
C ARG A 78 -8.44 -2.52 -10.74
N THR A 79 -9.57 -2.92 -10.20
CA THR A 79 -10.72 -2.06 -9.94
C THR A 79 -10.50 -1.20 -8.69
N VAL A 80 -11.29 -0.14 -8.55
CA VAL A 80 -11.27 0.70 -7.34
C VAL A 80 -11.64 -0.10 -6.09
N SER A 81 -12.55 -1.07 -6.21
CA SER A 81 -12.94 -1.94 -5.10
C SER A 81 -11.77 -2.82 -4.61
N GLU A 82 -11.00 -3.39 -5.53
CA GLU A 82 -9.80 -4.18 -5.18
C GLU A 82 -8.73 -3.31 -4.51
N LEU A 83 -8.48 -2.11 -5.06
CA LEU A 83 -7.55 -1.15 -4.44
C LEU A 83 -8.01 -0.71 -3.06
N SER A 84 -9.32 -0.53 -2.85
CA SER A 84 -9.89 -0.15 -1.55
C SER A 84 -9.74 -1.27 -0.52
N ALA A 85 -9.98 -2.51 -0.91
CA ALA A 85 -9.77 -3.68 -0.05
C ALA A 85 -8.28 -3.81 0.34
N MET A 86 -7.38 -3.65 -0.63
CA MET A 86 -5.93 -3.66 -0.37
C MET A 86 -5.52 -2.51 0.56
N HIS A 87 -5.97 -1.28 0.31
CA HIS A 87 -5.65 -0.12 1.15
C HIS A 87 -6.05 -0.34 2.59
N LYS A 88 -7.27 -0.85 2.84
CA LYS A 88 -7.76 -1.12 4.19
C LYS A 88 -6.85 -2.12 4.93
N GLN A 89 -6.54 -3.24 4.29
CA GLN A 89 -5.66 -4.26 4.87
C GLN A 89 -4.27 -3.70 5.18
N VAL A 90 -3.67 -2.97 4.24
CA VAL A 90 -2.33 -2.41 4.40
C VAL A 90 -2.29 -1.32 5.46
N ALA A 91 -3.35 -0.50 5.59
CA ALA A 91 -3.43 0.53 6.62
C ALA A 91 -3.47 -0.09 8.03
N GLU A 92 -4.21 -1.19 8.20
CA GLU A 92 -4.24 -1.96 9.46
C GLU A 92 -2.86 -2.56 9.78
N ASP A 93 -2.23 -3.22 8.80
CA ASP A 93 -0.88 -3.79 8.96
C ASP A 93 0.19 -2.75 9.29
N PHE A 94 0.07 -1.53 8.74
CA PHE A 94 1.05 -0.47 8.92
C PHE A 94 0.89 0.27 10.24
N ALA A 95 -0.34 0.40 10.74
CA ALA A 95 -0.63 0.96 12.06
C ALA A 95 -0.33 -0.02 13.21
N SER A 96 -0.28 -1.32 12.92
CA SER A 96 0.03 -2.36 13.90
C SER A 96 0.96 -3.40 13.27
N PRO A 97 2.23 -3.04 13.01
CA PRO A 97 3.21 -3.96 12.45
C PRO A 97 3.50 -5.04 13.49
N GLY A 98 2.78 -6.15 13.43
CA GLY A 98 3.06 -7.31 14.26
C GLY A 98 4.50 -7.76 14.04
N THR A 99 5.16 -8.26 15.08
CA THR A 99 6.55 -8.73 14.99
C THR A 99 6.60 -9.94 14.06
N GLY A 100 7.29 -9.82 12.93
CA GLY A 100 7.71 -10.97 12.15
C GLY A 100 8.68 -11.79 13.00
N ALA A 101 8.36 -13.06 13.22
CA ALA A 101 9.37 -14.00 13.67
C ALA A 101 10.54 -13.91 12.69
N ALA A 102 11.70 -13.46 13.17
CA ALA A 102 12.91 -13.44 12.37
C ALA A 102 13.09 -14.84 11.79
N LEU A 103 12.95 -14.97 10.46
CA LEU A 103 13.28 -16.21 9.80
C LEU A 103 14.76 -16.46 10.10
N GLY A 104 15.01 -17.59 10.76
CA GLY A 104 16.31 -18.00 11.25
C GLY A 104 17.38 -17.81 10.18
N SER A 105 18.50 -17.27 10.62
CA SER A 105 19.76 -17.19 9.89
C SER A 105 20.30 -18.59 9.61
N ASP A 106 19.80 -19.27 8.58
CA ASP A 106 20.47 -20.43 8.01
C ASP A 106 21.21 -19.98 6.75
N HIS A 107 22.32 -19.28 6.98
CA HIS A 107 23.43 -19.28 6.03
C HIS A 107 24.06 -20.68 6.03
N HIS A 108 23.42 -21.65 5.38
CA HIS A 108 24.09 -22.86 4.94
C HIS A 108 24.85 -22.52 3.66
N CYS A 109 26.07 -22.02 3.86
CA CYS A 109 27.09 -21.94 2.83
C CYS A 109 27.36 -23.37 2.34
N CYS A 110 27.11 -23.64 1.05
CA CYS A 110 27.48 -24.90 0.42
C CYS A 110 29.00 -25.12 0.56
N ALA A 111 29.36 -26.33 1.00
CA ALA A 111 30.71 -26.88 0.95
C ALA A 111 31.11 -27.28 -0.48
#